data_AF-A0A7K2KVN2-F1
#
_entry.id   AF-A0A7K2KVN2-F1
#
_cell.length_a   1.000
_cell.length_b   1.000
_cell.length_c   1.000
_cell.angle_alpha   90.00
_cell.angle_beta   90.00
_cell.angle_gamma   90.00
#
_symmetry.space_group_name_H-M   'P 1'
#
loop_
_entity.id
_entity.type
_entity.pdbx_description
1 polymer ?
#
loop_
_entity_poly.entity_id
_entity_poly.type
_entity_poly.pdbx_seq_one_letter_code
_entity_poly.pdbx_strand_id
1 'polypeptide(L)'
;RVLRAELAAAGLSPDGEPRPSVVVRERLAARHGPTAGELDVRIVRPAVHGPGGERRAVEVFVLTGPAGTAAAVAAEERTADREAHLAFDVERPDPLVLRGLRAGFLRYGARPDGGGYNPHEDGTVFYFAAPEETKTPYRRVELYARGDHRDVLAEHLVERGAGHPAETLLRLLTGAWTTQALATCAELRLPEAMSPSLARRPEELAPVVGARPENLATLLRYLAMSGVVAADPGVRGAYRLTEAGLLLREDVEGSVRALALMYGGPFYESFGRLAHTVRTGEPGFEDRYGENHFDHFARDPELAARFDRSMTASAPMFDPLPEHPVVTAAAAAPGGRTVVDIAGGTGELLGRLLTAHPALRGVLLERAHVLAAARDRLGALADRCAFRTGDFADVPSDGDVYVLSRVLHDWDDERCRTILRHCAAAMPPEADLLIVERLLPVDSAPSLATAWDLHMMCNTGGRERTAAAYAGLLADAGLTLVGHSPLPLEAHVLHARRG
;
A
#
# COMPACT_ATOMS: atom_id res chain seq x y z
N ARG A 1 26.08 13.35 -45.07
CA ARG A 1 27.44 13.71 -45.54
C ARG A 1 28.19 14.57 -44.53
N VAL A 2 27.58 15.66 -44.03
CA VAL A 2 28.16 16.53 -42.97
C VAL A 2 28.49 15.76 -41.69
N LEU A 3 27.51 15.05 -41.10
CA LEU A 3 27.72 14.24 -39.88
C LEU A 3 28.89 13.26 -39.97
N ARG A 4 29.05 12.56 -41.10
CA ARG A 4 30.16 11.61 -41.29
C ARG A 4 31.53 12.32 -41.31
N ALA A 5 31.59 13.52 -41.87
CA ALA A 5 32.82 14.32 -41.89
C ALA A 5 33.16 14.85 -40.49
N GLU A 6 32.15 15.28 -39.71
CA GLU A 6 32.34 15.73 -38.32
C GLU A 6 32.78 14.59 -37.39
N LEU A 7 32.16 13.41 -37.50
CA LEU A 7 32.57 12.22 -36.74
C LEU A 7 34.01 11.82 -37.08
N ALA A 8 34.36 11.78 -38.37
CA ALA A 8 35.72 11.46 -38.81
C ALA A 8 36.75 12.49 -38.32
N ALA A 9 36.41 13.78 -38.32
CA ALA A 9 37.27 14.84 -37.80
C ALA A 9 37.51 14.72 -36.27
N ALA A 10 36.54 14.15 -35.55
CA ALA A 10 36.64 13.83 -34.12
C ALA A 10 37.31 12.46 -33.85
N GLY A 11 37.80 11.75 -34.87
CA GLY A 11 38.41 10.43 -34.74
C GLY A 11 37.40 9.31 -34.44
N LEU A 12 36.11 9.54 -34.67
CA LEU A 12 35.04 8.57 -34.46
C LEU A 12 34.68 7.88 -35.76
N SER A 13 34.38 6.57 -35.68
CA SER A 13 33.91 5.84 -36.85
C SER A 13 32.57 6.40 -37.33
N PRO A 14 32.41 6.68 -38.64
CA PRO A 14 31.12 7.08 -39.21
C PRO A 14 30.16 5.88 -39.34
N ASP A 15 30.56 4.69 -38.91
CA ASP A 15 29.77 3.46 -39.00
C ASP A 15 28.79 3.36 -37.83
N GLY A 16 27.52 3.57 -38.13
CA GLY A 16 26.41 3.51 -37.20
C GLY A 16 25.15 4.10 -37.83
N GLU A 17 24.05 3.38 -37.79
CA GLU A 17 22.77 3.89 -38.31
C GLU A 17 22.14 4.84 -37.29
N PRO A 18 21.88 6.11 -37.63
CA PRO A 18 21.25 7.06 -36.72
C PRO A 18 19.82 6.63 -36.38
N ARG A 19 19.54 6.44 -35.10
CA ARG A 19 18.22 6.01 -34.63
C ARG A 19 17.42 7.19 -34.08
N PRO A 20 16.14 7.36 -34.47
CA PRO A 20 15.30 8.41 -33.89
C PRO A 20 15.17 8.26 -32.38
N SER A 21 15.13 9.38 -31.65
CA SER A 21 14.89 9.41 -30.21
C SER A 21 13.75 10.33 -29.85
N VAL A 22 12.66 9.73 -29.39
CA VAL A 22 11.51 10.48 -28.85
C VAL A 22 11.82 11.06 -27.47
N VAL A 23 12.63 10.36 -26.67
CA VAL A 23 12.96 10.74 -25.29
C VAL A 23 13.81 12.01 -25.24
N VAL A 24 14.85 12.10 -26.07
CA VAL A 24 15.70 13.29 -26.15
C VAL A 24 14.93 14.46 -26.76
N ARG A 25 14.11 14.20 -27.80
CA ARG A 25 13.27 15.23 -28.41
C ARG A 25 12.28 15.84 -27.42
N GLU A 26 11.56 15.03 -26.66
CA GLU A 26 10.61 15.51 -25.64
C GLU A 26 11.32 16.31 -24.55
N ARG A 27 12.51 15.88 -24.12
CA ARG A 27 13.34 16.61 -23.17
C ARG A 27 13.76 17.99 -23.70
N LEU A 28 14.23 18.06 -24.94
CA LEU A 28 14.60 19.33 -25.58
C LEU A 28 13.38 20.24 -25.75
N ALA A 29 12.22 19.69 -26.12
CA ALA A 29 10.97 20.44 -26.22
C ALA A 29 10.54 21.04 -24.87
N ALA A 30 10.66 20.27 -23.79
CA ALA A 30 10.34 20.75 -22.44
C ALA A 30 11.26 21.89 -21.98
N ARG A 31 12.52 21.88 -22.42
CA ARG A 31 13.55 22.85 -21.98
C ARG A 31 13.59 24.11 -22.85
N HIS A 32 13.47 23.96 -24.17
CA HIS A 32 13.64 25.01 -25.18
C HIS A 32 12.32 25.46 -25.82
N GLY A 33 11.21 24.85 -25.42
CA GLY A 33 9.87 25.17 -25.91
C GLY A 33 9.47 24.39 -27.18
N PRO A 34 8.26 24.67 -27.71
CA PRO A 34 7.62 23.86 -28.75
C PRO A 34 8.42 23.76 -30.06
N THR A 35 9.14 24.82 -30.42
CA THR A 35 9.98 24.87 -31.63
C THR A 35 11.15 23.88 -31.58
N ALA A 36 11.66 23.55 -30.40
CA ALA A 36 12.65 22.49 -30.24
C ALA A 36 12.05 21.08 -30.33
N GLY A 37 10.75 20.94 -30.07
CA GLY A 37 10.01 19.68 -30.24
C GLY A 37 9.79 19.30 -31.71
N GLU A 38 9.95 20.25 -32.63
CA GLU A 38 9.89 20.01 -34.08
C GLU A 38 11.22 19.50 -34.68
N LEU A 39 12.29 19.44 -33.87
CA LEU A 39 13.58 18.92 -34.32
C LEU A 39 13.51 17.40 -34.53
N ASP A 40 14.06 16.92 -35.65
CA ASP A 40 14.39 15.51 -35.83
C ASP A 40 15.66 15.22 -35.03
N VAL A 41 15.49 14.47 -33.94
CA VAL A 41 16.55 14.09 -33.01
C VAL A 41 16.90 12.63 -33.21
N ARG A 42 18.17 12.38 -33.51
CA ARG A 42 18.71 11.03 -33.71
C ARG A 42 19.92 10.77 -32.83
N ILE A 43 20.13 9.51 -32.50
CA ILE A 43 21.26 9.05 -31.71
C ILE A 43 22.17 8.22 -32.61
N VAL A 44 23.48 8.48 -32.54
CA VAL A 44 24.53 7.66 -33.16
C VAL A 44 25.50 7.22 -32.07
N ARG A 45 25.89 5.95 -32.07
CA ARG A 45 26.79 5.37 -31.06
C ARG A 45 28.07 4.82 -31.73
N PRO A 46 28.97 5.66 -32.26
CA PRO A 46 30.25 5.19 -32.78
C PRO A 46 31.03 4.39 -31.73
N ALA A 47 31.50 3.22 -32.13
CA ALA A 47 32.30 2.37 -31.26
C ALA A 47 33.68 2.98 -31.02
N VAL A 48 34.13 2.93 -29.77
CA VAL A 48 35.47 3.28 -29.33
C VAL A 48 36.03 2.18 -28.43
N HIS A 49 37.34 2.10 -28.28
CA HIS A 49 37.98 1.10 -27.43
C HIS A 49 38.59 1.78 -26.22
N GLY A 50 38.36 1.21 -25.04
CA GLY A 50 39.01 1.69 -23.83
C GLY A 50 40.46 1.20 -23.71
N PRO A 51 41.19 1.66 -22.68
CA PRO A 51 42.62 1.40 -22.53
C PRO A 51 42.98 -0.09 -22.41
N GLY A 52 42.04 -0.93 -21.96
CA GLY A 52 42.20 -2.39 -21.85
C GLY A 52 41.61 -3.19 -23.01
N GLY A 53 41.19 -2.52 -24.10
CA GLY A 53 40.54 -3.15 -25.25
C GLY A 53 39.04 -3.40 -25.06
N GLU A 54 38.44 -2.94 -23.97
CA GLU A 54 37.01 -3.03 -23.74
C GLU A 54 36.23 -2.22 -24.78
N ARG A 55 35.14 -2.80 -25.28
CA ARG A 55 34.28 -2.12 -26.25
C ARG A 55 33.45 -1.06 -25.53
N ARG A 56 33.57 0.18 -25.96
CA ARG A 56 32.79 1.33 -25.49
C ARG A 56 32.12 2.00 -26.69
N ALA A 57 31.26 2.98 -26.43
CA ALA A 57 30.73 3.84 -27.47
C ALA A 57 30.69 5.29 -26.97
N VAL A 58 30.75 6.23 -27.91
CA VAL A 58 30.39 7.63 -27.63
C VAL A 58 28.97 7.81 -28.13
N GLU A 59 28.07 8.30 -27.28
CA GLU A 59 26.71 8.62 -27.72
C GLU A 59 26.68 10.06 -28.26
N VAL A 60 26.20 10.22 -29.50
CA VAL A 60 26.15 11.49 -30.21
C VAL A 60 24.70 11.81 -30.55
N PHE A 61 24.21 12.93 -30.01
CA PHE A 61 22.91 13.49 -30.35
C PHE A 61 23.00 14.35 -31.60
N VAL A 62 22.26 13.96 -32.62
CA VAL A 62 22.18 14.64 -33.92
C VAL A 62 20.84 15.34 -33.99
N LEU A 63 20.88 16.67 -34.06
CA LEU A 63 19.69 17.52 -34.19
C LEU A 63 19.61 18.04 -35.61
N THR A 64 18.51 17.77 -36.30
CA THR A 64 18.21 18.31 -37.63
C THR A 64 16.88 19.07 -37.60
N GLY A 65 16.85 20.26 -38.19
CA GLY A 65 15.67 21.11 -38.20
C GLY A 65 15.91 22.45 -38.92
N PRO A 66 14.99 23.43 -38.77
CA PRO A 66 15.09 24.73 -39.43
C PRO A 66 16.44 25.42 -39.17
N ALA A 67 16.94 26.12 -40.19
CA ALA A 67 18.25 26.77 -40.14
C ALA A 67 18.33 27.74 -38.95
N GLY A 68 19.37 27.58 -38.11
CA GLY A 68 19.59 28.39 -36.90
C GLY A 68 19.08 27.74 -35.60
N THR A 69 17.91 27.10 -35.60
CA THR A 69 17.29 26.54 -34.38
C THR A 69 18.09 25.38 -33.80
N ALA A 70 18.41 24.37 -34.62
CA ALA A 70 19.17 23.20 -34.16
C ALA A 70 20.58 23.58 -33.67
N ALA A 71 21.21 24.57 -34.32
CA ALA A 71 22.53 25.06 -33.94
C ALA A 71 22.51 25.83 -32.62
N ALA A 72 21.49 26.67 -32.40
CA ALA A 72 21.30 27.41 -31.15
C ALA A 72 21.05 26.47 -29.97
N VAL A 73 20.12 25.51 -30.11
CA VAL A 73 19.85 24.49 -29.10
C VAL A 73 21.12 23.70 -28.79
N ALA A 74 21.82 23.19 -29.81
CA ALA A 74 23.06 22.44 -29.60
C ALA A 74 24.17 23.27 -28.94
N ALA A 75 24.28 24.57 -29.24
CA ALA A 75 25.26 25.45 -28.62
C ALA A 75 24.95 25.65 -27.12
N GLU A 76 23.71 25.94 -26.77
CA GLU A 76 23.30 26.12 -25.38
C GLU A 76 23.49 24.84 -24.56
N GLU A 77 23.09 23.69 -25.12
CA GLU A 77 23.26 22.38 -24.48
C GLU A 77 24.72 22.05 -24.18
N ARG A 78 25.64 22.41 -25.09
CA ARG A 78 27.09 22.27 -24.86
C ARG A 78 27.62 23.25 -23.82
N THR A 79 27.20 24.51 -23.86
CA THR A 79 27.64 25.52 -22.88
C THR A 79 27.18 25.17 -21.46
N ALA A 80 26.00 24.57 -21.33
CA ALA A 80 25.43 24.17 -20.05
C ALA A 80 25.75 22.72 -19.65
N ASP A 81 26.50 21.97 -20.47
CA ASP A 81 26.90 20.58 -20.25
C ASP A 81 25.74 19.63 -19.90
N ARG A 82 24.55 19.90 -20.44
CA ARG A 82 23.28 19.27 -19.99
C ARG A 82 23.04 17.88 -20.56
N GLU A 83 23.55 17.62 -21.76
CA GLU A 83 23.44 16.32 -22.43
C GLU A 83 24.70 15.47 -22.29
N ALA A 84 25.77 16.01 -21.70
CA ALA A 84 26.96 15.22 -21.39
C ALA A 84 26.67 14.30 -20.21
N HIS A 85 26.85 13.00 -20.42
CA HIS A 85 26.51 12.00 -19.42
C HIS A 85 27.39 10.76 -19.56
N LEU A 86 27.41 9.95 -18.50
CA LEU A 86 27.98 8.61 -18.52
C LEU A 86 26.85 7.59 -18.66
N ALA A 87 26.86 6.78 -19.71
CA ALA A 87 25.84 5.75 -19.93
C ALA A 87 26.36 4.35 -19.57
N PHE A 88 25.48 3.53 -18.99
CA PHE A 88 25.69 2.11 -18.78
C PHE A 88 24.60 1.31 -19.48
N ASP A 89 25.01 0.32 -20.27
CA ASP A 89 24.10 -0.65 -20.88
C ASP A 89 23.86 -1.79 -19.88
N VAL A 90 22.58 -2.08 -19.61
CA VAL A 90 22.17 -3.19 -18.77
C VAL A 90 22.01 -4.42 -19.66
N GLU A 91 23.05 -5.27 -19.70
CA GLU A 91 23.12 -6.42 -20.60
C GLU A 91 21.93 -7.40 -20.48
N ARG A 92 21.43 -7.59 -19.26
CA ARG A 92 20.32 -8.49 -18.93
C ARG A 92 19.30 -7.77 -18.05
N PRO A 93 18.44 -6.93 -18.65
CA PRO A 93 17.49 -6.15 -17.89
C PRO A 93 16.29 -7.01 -17.49
N ASP A 94 16.03 -7.06 -16.19
CA ASP A 94 14.77 -7.54 -15.62
C ASP A 94 14.34 -6.60 -14.48
N PRO A 95 13.06 -6.60 -14.08
CA PRO A 95 12.56 -5.64 -13.10
C PRO A 95 13.30 -5.64 -11.75
N LEU A 96 13.79 -6.79 -11.29
CA LEU A 96 14.54 -6.88 -10.03
C LEU A 96 15.93 -6.26 -10.17
N VAL A 97 16.63 -6.55 -11.27
CA VAL A 97 17.94 -5.96 -11.57
C VAL A 97 17.82 -4.44 -11.73
N LEU A 98 16.83 -3.95 -12.45
CA LEU A 98 16.62 -2.51 -12.67
C LEU A 98 16.29 -1.78 -11.36
N ARG A 99 15.43 -2.34 -10.52
CA ARG A 99 15.15 -1.80 -9.18
C ARG A 99 16.39 -1.81 -8.29
N GLY A 100 17.17 -2.89 -8.31
CA GLY A 100 18.41 -3.01 -7.56
C GLY A 100 19.47 -1.97 -7.98
N LEU A 101 19.66 -1.79 -9.29
CA LEU A 101 20.55 -0.75 -9.83
C LEU A 101 20.06 0.64 -9.43
N ARG A 102 18.77 0.94 -9.60
CA ARG A 102 18.17 2.22 -9.19
C ARG A 102 18.42 2.49 -7.70
N ALA A 103 18.08 1.54 -6.84
CA ALA A 103 18.32 1.64 -5.40
C ALA A 103 19.81 1.87 -5.07
N GLY A 104 20.71 1.23 -5.81
CA GLY A 104 22.16 1.45 -5.71
C GLY A 104 22.55 2.91 -6.00
N PHE A 105 22.09 3.47 -7.13
CA PHE A 105 22.34 4.88 -7.48
C PHE A 105 21.78 5.84 -6.44
N LEU A 106 20.54 5.62 -5.99
CA LEU A 106 19.89 6.44 -4.95
C LEU A 106 20.66 6.40 -3.63
N ARG A 107 21.10 5.22 -3.21
CA ARG A 107 21.88 5.02 -1.98
C ARG A 107 23.16 5.83 -1.96
N TYR A 108 23.79 6.03 -3.11
CA TYR A 108 25.01 6.82 -3.26
C TYR A 108 24.76 8.27 -3.68
N GLY A 109 23.52 8.77 -3.51
CA GLY A 109 23.20 10.18 -3.64
C GLY A 109 22.84 10.64 -5.05
N ALA A 110 22.80 9.75 -6.03
CA ALA A 110 22.27 10.11 -7.34
C ALA A 110 20.74 10.28 -7.26
N ARG A 111 20.18 11.19 -8.05
CA ARG A 111 18.74 11.52 -8.01
C ARG A 111 18.09 11.24 -9.36
N PRO A 112 16.87 10.69 -9.43
CA PRO A 112 16.16 10.51 -10.68
C PRO A 112 16.03 11.83 -11.45
N ASP A 113 16.38 11.82 -12.73
CA ASP A 113 16.44 12.98 -13.62
C ASP A 113 15.78 12.69 -14.99
N GLY A 114 14.68 11.95 -14.92
CA GLY A 114 13.83 11.64 -16.06
C GLY A 114 14.17 10.31 -16.72
N GLY A 115 13.61 10.08 -17.90
CA GLY A 115 13.71 8.81 -18.58
C GLY A 115 12.58 8.66 -19.58
N GLY A 116 12.59 7.55 -20.31
CA GLY A 116 11.59 7.31 -21.34
C GLY A 116 11.78 5.97 -22.02
N TYR A 117 10.71 5.49 -22.63
CA TYR A 117 10.78 4.35 -23.56
C TYR A 117 10.91 4.87 -24.99
N ASN A 118 11.93 4.41 -25.71
CA ASN A 118 12.13 4.70 -27.12
C ASN A 118 11.68 3.51 -27.98
N PRO A 119 10.52 3.57 -28.67
CA PRO A 119 10.03 2.46 -29.48
C PRO A 119 10.90 2.17 -30.71
N HIS A 120 11.72 3.12 -31.15
CA HIS A 120 12.62 2.92 -32.30
C HIS A 120 13.85 2.06 -31.97
N GLU A 121 14.19 1.95 -30.68
CA GLU A 121 15.32 1.15 -30.20
C GLU A 121 14.87 -0.07 -29.41
N ASP A 122 13.57 -0.15 -29.10
CA ASP A 122 13.02 -1.04 -28.08
C ASP A 122 13.89 -0.99 -26.82
N GLY A 123 13.96 0.20 -26.22
CA GLY A 123 14.83 0.47 -25.08
C GLY A 123 14.21 1.49 -24.14
N THR A 124 14.38 1.24 -22.84
CA THR A 124 13.97 2.11 -21.74
C THR A 124 15.21 2.75 -21.13
N VAL A 125 15.20 4.08 -20.99
CA VAL A 125 16.29 4.84 -20.38
C VAL A 125 15.86 5.43 -19.04
N PHE A 126 16.76 5.35 -18.07
CA PHE A 126 16.63 5.95 -16.75
C PHE A 126 17.77 6.94 -16.55
N TYR A 127 17.46 8.19 -16.28
CA TYR A 127 18.46 9.23 -16.08
C TYR A 127 18.61 9.54 -14.60
N PHE A 128 19.84 9.79 -14.18
CA PHE A 128 20.15 10.22 -12.83
C PHE A 128 21.03 11.47 -12.86
N ALA A 129 20.72 12.46 -12.04
CA ALA A 129 21.65 13.51 -11.69
C ALA A 129 22.69 12.93 -10.72
N ALA A 130 23.97 13.09 -11.03
CA ALA A 130 25.07 12.67 -10.17
C ALA A 130 25.18 13.61 -8.95
N PRO A 131 25.61 13.09 -7.78
CA PRO A 131 25.83 13.93 -6.60
C PRO A 131 26.97 14.94 -6.83
N GLU A 132 27.01 16.02 -6.02
CA GLU A 132 28.01 17.08 -6.17
C GLU A 132 29.44 16.55 -6.02
N GLU A 133 29.63 15.57 -5.13
CA GLU A 133 30.91 14.97 -4.74
C GLU A 133 31.39 13.87 -5.71
N THR A 134 30.76 13.71 -6.86
CA THR A 134 31.16 12.70 -7.84
C THR A 134 32.58 12.95 -8.38
N LYS A 135 33.33 11.86 -8.61
CA LYS A 135 34.72 11.93 -9.13
C LYS A 135 34.78 12.09 -10.65
N THR A 136 33.64 11.95 -11.33
CA THR A 136 33.51 12.07 -12.79
C THR A 136 33.14 13.50 -13.17
N PRO A 137 33.61 14.03 -14.30
CA PRO A 137 33.17 15.35 -14.76
C PRO A 137 31.68 15.37 -15.18
N TYR A 138 31.08 14.21 -15.45
CA TYR A 138 29.68 14.12 -15.87
C TYR A 138 28.72 14.33 -14.70
N ARG A 139 27.79 15.28 -14.87
CA ARG A 139 26.73 15.56 -13.89
C ARG A 139 25.50 14.66 -14.05
N ARG A 140 25.51 13.78 -15.04
CA ARG A 140 24.39 12.88 -15.33
C ARG A 140 24.88 11.47 -15.65
N VAL A 141 24.08 10.50 -15.24
CA VAL A 141 24.27 9.08 -15.52
C VAL A 141 23.01 8.56 -16.24
N GLU A 142 23.21 7.77 -17.28
CA GLU A 142 22.16 7.03 -17.97
C GLU A 142 22.28 5.53 -17.67
N LEU A 143 21.16 4.89 -17.34
CA LEU A 143 21.01 3.45 -17.46
C LEU A 143 20.13 3.16 -18.67
N TYR A 144 20.70 2.49 -19.66
CA TYR A 144 19.99 2.00 -20.83
C TYR A 144 19.63 0.53 -20.62
N ALA A 145 18.34 0.21 -20.73
CA ALA A 145 17.83 -1.14 -20.62
C ALA A 145 17.08 -1.52 -21.90
N ARG A 146 17.53 -2.56 -22.60
CA ARG A 146 16.79 -3.08 -23.76
C ARG A 146 15.43 -3.66 -23.34
N GLY A 147 14.39 -3.37 -24.11
CA GLY A 147 13.00 -3.76 -23.88
C GLY A 147 12.14 -2.66 -23.25
N ASP A 148 10.85 -2.96 -23.13
CA ASP A 148 9.84 -2.10 -22.51
C ASP A 148 9.76 -2.36 -21.00
N HIS A 149 10.34 -1.46 -20.21
CA HIS A 149 10.38 -1.51 -18.74
C HIS A 149 9.64 -0.30 -18.16
N ARG A 150 8.52 0.10 -18.78
CA ARG A 150 7.74 1.28 -18.38
C ARG A 150 7.16 1.20 -16.97
N ASP A 151 6.99 0.00 -16.43
CA ASP A 151 6.60 -0.24 -15.04
C ASP A 151 7.65 0.27 -14.05
N VAL A 152 8.92 -0.10 -14.25
CA VAL A 152 10.04 0.38 -13.42
C VAL A 152 10.33 1.86 -13.69
N LEU A 153 10.13 2.31 -14.93
CA LEU A 153 10.26 3.73 -15.30
C LEU A 153 9.22 4.60 -14.56
N ALA A 154 7.99 4.11 -14.38
CA ALA A 154 6.98 4.83 -13.64
C ALA A 154 7.42 5.09 -12.18
N GLU A 155 8.00 4.10 -11.51
CA GLU A 155 8.58 4.26 -10.17
C GLU A 155 9.67 5.34 -10.16
N HIS A 156 10.61 5.27 -11.11
CA HIS A 156 11.71 6.22 -11.25
C HIS A 156 11.22 7.66 -11.49
N LEU A 157 10.17 7.84 -12.30
CA LEU A 157 9.59 9.15 -12.57
C LEU A 157 8.75 9.69 -11.39
N VAL A 158 8.13 8.81 -10.58
CA VAL A 158 7.47 9.21 -9.34
C VAL A 158 8.48 9.72 -8.32
N GLU A 159 9.63 9.06 -8.19
CA GLU A 159 10.73 9.50 -7.33
C GLU A 159 11.32 10.85 -7.79
N ARG A 160 11.36 11.12 -9.11
CA ARG A 160 11.66 12.45 -9.66
C ARG A 160 10.58 13.49 -9.32
N GLY A 161 9.31 13.06 -9.35
CA GLY A 161 8.11 13.84 -9.01
C GLY A 161 7.88 14.02 -7.51
N ALA A 162 8.78 13.55 -6.64
CA ALA A 162 8.94 14.08 -5.30
C ALA A 162 9.53 15.50 -5.41
N GLY A 163 8.71 16.42 -5.92
CA GLY A 163 9.05 17.81 -6.19
C GLY A 163 9.39 18.62 -4.94
N HIS A 164 9.53 19.93 -5.13
CA HIS A 164 9.75 20.92 -4.07
C HIS A 164 8.97 20.55 -2.80
N PRO A 165 9.57 20.58 -1.59
CA PRO A 165 8.96 20.04 -0.36
C PRO A 165 7.50 20.46 -0.12
N ALA A 166 7.13 21.67 -0.53
CA ALA A 166 5.76 22.17 -0.51
C ALA A 166 4.76 21.33 -1.34
N GLU A 167 5.13 20.88 -2.53
CA GLU A 167 4.28 20.04 -3.39
C GLU A 167 4.06 18.66 -2.77
N THR A 168 5.12 18.09 -2.19
CA THR A 168 5.00 16.83 -1.45
C THR A 168 4.05 16.96 -0.26
N LEU A 169 4.19 18.02 0.54
CA LEU A 169 3.26 18.28 1.66
C LEU A 169 1.83 18.54 1.18
N LEU A 170 1.64 19.32 0.12
CA LEU A 170 0.31 19.54 -0.46
C LEU A 170 -0.33 18.21 -0.86
N ARG A 171 0.39 17.34 -1.57
CA ARG A 171 -0.11 16.00 -1.95
C ARG A 171 -0.50 15.14 -0.74
N LEU A 172 0.25 15.20 0.36
CA LEU A 172 -0.08 14.47 1.59
C LEU A 172 -1.33 15.05 2.27
N LEU A 173 -1.44 16.38 2.35
CA LEU A 173 -2.59 17.08 2.95
C LEU A 173 -3.91 16.79 2.22
N THR A 174 -3.87 16.64 0.89
CA THR A 174 -5.08 16.36 0.10
C THR A 174 -5.59 14.92 0.21
N GLY A 175 -4.84 14.02 0.87
CA GLY A 175 -5.30 12.64 1.11
C GLY A 175 -6.63 12.57 1.86
N ALA A 176 -6.91 13.54 2.74
CA ALA A 176 -8.17 13.64 3.47
C ALA A 176 -9.38 13.83 2.53
N TRP A 177 -9.19 14.48 1.38
CA TRP A 177 -10.23 14.66 0.36
C TRP A 177 -10.54 13.34 -0.36
N THR A 178 -9.52 12.50 -0.56
CA THR A 178 -9.71 11.16 -1.15
C THR A 178 -10.56 10.29 -0.24
N THR A 179 -10.29 10.25 1.06
CA THR A 179 -11.11 9.49 2.01
C THR A 179 -12.58 9.94 1.96
N GLN A 180 -12.84 11.25 1.98
CA GLN A 180 -14.19 11.79 1.91
C GLN A 180 -14.85 11.56 0.54
N ALA A 181 -14.12 11.62 -0.57
CA ALA A 181 -14.65 11.33 -1.90
C ALA A 181 -15.09 9.86 -2.02
N LEU A 182 -14.31 8.92 -1.46
CA LEU A 182 -14.65 7.50 -1.43
C LEU A 182 -15.87 7.23 -0.54
N ALA A 183 -15.92 7.85 0.65
CA ALA A 183 -17.05 7.72 1.55
C ALA A 183 -18.34 8.30 0.94
N THR A 184 -18.25 9.49 0.31
CA THR A 184 -19.38 10.10 -0.42
C THR A 184 -19.85 9.20 -1.55
N CYS A 185 -18.93 8.59 -2.31
CA CYS A 185 -19.27 7.63 -3.37
C CYS A 185 -20.08 6.44 -2.82
N ALA A 186 -19.63 5.87 -1.69
CA ALA A 186 -20.29 4.76 -1.00
C ALA A 186 -21.64 5.16 -0.37
N GLU A 187 -21.73 6.36 0.20
CA GLU A 187 -22.94 6.91 0.84
C GLU A 187 -24.05 7.14 -0.19
N LEU A 188 -23.70 7.79 -1.32
CA LEU A 188 -24.63 8.04 -2.43
C LEU A 188 -25.02 6.76 -3.19
N ARG A 189 -24.44 5.60 -2.85
CA ARG A 189 -24.63 4.34 -3.58
C ARG A 189 -24.38 4.48 -5.09
N LEU A 190 -23.36 5.28 -5.41
CA LEU A 190 -22.95 5.52 -6.79
C LEU A 190 -22.46 4.25 -7.50
N PRO A 191 -21.68 3.35 -6.87
CA PRO A 191 -21.26 2.08 -7.47
C PRO A 191 -22.44 1.18 -7.91
N GLU A 192 -23.57 1.24 -7.21
CA GLU A 192 -24.80 0.50 -7.56
C GLU A 192 -25.48 1.05 -8.82
N ALA A 193 -25.36 2.36 -9.08
CA ALA A 193 -25.91 3.02 -10.26
C ALA A 193 -25.00 2.90 -11.51
N MET A 194 -23.77 2.41 -11.35
CA MET A 194 -22.77 2.30 -12.40
C MET A 194 -22.50 0.84 -12.79
N SER A 195 -21.85 0.66 -13.94
CA SER A 195 -21.43 -0.65 -14.47
C SER A 195 -19.98 -0.61 -14.95
N PRO A 196 -19.22 -1.72 -14.88
CA PRO A 196 -17.93 -1.84 -15.53
C PRO A 196 -18.00 -1.83 -17.06
N SER A 197 -19.13 -2.28 -17.64
CA SER A 197 -19.27 -2.46 -19.09
C SER A 197 -19.97 -1.29 -19.80
N LEU A 198 -20.68 -0.43 -19.06
CA LEU A 198 -21.46 0.66 -19.63
C LEU A 198 -21.11 1.98 -18.96
N ALA A 199 -20.53 2.90 -19.74
CA ALA A 199 -20.27 4.24 -19.29
C ALA A 199 -21.55 5.09 -19.27
N ARG A 200 -21.74 5.87 -18.20
CA ARG A 200 -22.87 6.78 -18.02
C ARG A 200 -22.39 8.20 -17.76
N ARG A 201 -23.17 9.18 -18.20
CA ARG A 201 -22.90 10.59 -17.95
C ARG A 201 -23.42 11.03 -16.57
N PRO A 202 -22.85 12.08 -15.96
CA PRO A 202 -23.35 12.63 -14.70
C PRO A 202 -24.83 12.98 -14.72
N GLU A 203 -25.36 13.46 -15.84
CA GLU A 203 -26.78 13.83 -16.01
C GLU A 203 -27.72 12.61 -15.92
N GLU A 204 -27.22 11.42 -16.26
CA GLU A 204 -27.96 10.16 -16.19
C GLU A 204 -27.89 9.54 -14.78
N LEU A 205 -26.76 9.73 -14.09
CA LEU A 205 -26.52 9.16 -12.76
C LEU A 205 -27.12 10.02 -11.64
N ALA A 206 -27.07 11.35 -11.78
CA ALA A 206 -27.47 12.29 -10.74
C ALA A 206 -28.90 12.08 -10.21
N PRO A 207 -29.93 11.88 -11.05
CA PRO A 207 -31.29 11.59 -10.56
C PRO A 207 -31.40 10.27 -9.79
N VAL A 208 -30.57 9.28 -10.13
CA VAL A 208 -30.58 7.94 -9.50
C VAL A 208 -30.02 8.00 -8.08
N VAL A 209 -28.97 8.79 -7.87
CA VAL A 209 -28.25 8.89 -6.59
C VAL A 209 -28.64 10.14 -5.77
N GLY A 210 -29.61 10.93 -6.24
CA GLY A 210 -30.05 12.15 -5.56
C GLY A 210 -29.02 13.28 -5.55
N ALA A 211 -28.15 13.36 -6.57
CA ALA A 211 -27.09 14.37 -6.66
C ALA A 211 -27.41 15.48 -7.67
N ARG A 212 -26.63 16.56 -7.64
CA ARG A 212 -26.61 17.56 -8.72
C ARG A 212 -25.65 17.12 -9.82
N PRO A 213 -26.02 17.16 -11.12
CA PRO A 213 -25.15 16.73 -12.21
C PRO A 213 -23.76 17.37 -12.21
N GLU A 214 -23.67 18.68 -11.96
CA GLU A 214 -22.43 19.44 -11.95
C GLU A 214 -21.49 19.06 -10.78
N ASN A 215 -22.07 18.75 -9.61
CA ASN A 215 -21.32 18.30 -8.45
C ASN A 215 -20.86 16.85 -8.64
N LEU A 216 -21.74 15.99 -9.16
CA LEU A 216 -21.42 14.61 -9.46
C LEU A 216 -20.33 14.50 -10.54
N ALA A 217 -20.38 15.35 -11.56
CA ALA A 217 -19.32 15.44 -12.57
C ALA A 217 -17.96 15.78 -11.94
N THR A 218 -17.95 16.63 -10.92
CA THR A 218 -16.73 17.01 -10.19
C THR A 218 -16.20 15.86 -9.35
N LEU A 219 -17.07 15.16 -8.62
CA LEU A 219 -16.71 13.96 -7.88
C LEU A 219 -16.19 12.86 -8.81
N LEU A 220 -16.86 12.60 -9.94
CA LEU A 220 -16.45 11.58 -10.91
C LEU A 220 -15.09 11.89 -11.55
N ARG A 221 -14.74 13.16 -11.79
CA ARG A 221 -13.38 13.52 -12.21
C ARG A 221 -12.34 13.16 -11.16
N TYR A 222 -12.64 13.40 -9.89
CA TYR A 222 -11.74 13.05 -8.79
C TYR A 222 -11.60 11.53 -8.63
N LEU A 223 -12.72 10.80 -8.66
CA LEU A 223 -12.74 9.34 -8.59
C LEU A 223 -12.06 8.69 -9.80
N ALA A 224 -12.07 9.36 -10.97
CA ALA A 224 -11.33 8.92 -12.14
C ALA A 224 -9.82 9.07 -11.96
N MET A 225 -9.39 10.19 -11.37
CA MET A 225 -7.99 10.40 -10.99
C MET A 225 -7.51 9.34 -9.98
N SER A 226 -8.36 8.91 -9.05
CA SER A 226 -8.03 7.85 -8.08
C SER A 226 -8.25 6.42 -8.59
N GLY A 227 -8.66 6.23 -9.85
CA GLY A 227 -8.84 4.91 -10.47
C GLY A 227 -10.08 4.13 -10.01
N VAL A 228 -11.02 4.76 -9.31
CA VAL A 228 -12.29 4.14 -8.84
C VAL A 228 -13.32 4.07 -9.97
N VAL A 229 -13.29 5.05 -10.87
CA VAL A 229 -14.04 5.04 -12.12
C VAL A 229 -13.08 5.29 -13.28
N ALA A 230 -13.48 4.93 -14.50
CA ALA A 230 -12.71 5.21 -15.70
C ALA A 230 -13.55 6.07 -16.64
N ALA A 231 -12.94 7.13 -17.18
CA ALA A 231 -13.55 7.89 -18.27
C ALA A 231 -13.65 7.01 -19.53
N ASP A 232 -14.72 7.20 -20.29
CA ASP A 232 -14.90 6.52 -21.57
C ASP A 232 -14.19 7.27 -22.70
N PRO A 233 -13.28 6.62 -23.46
CA PRO A 233 -12.62 7.27 -24.59
C PRO A 233 -13.57 7.59 -25.76
N GLY A 234 -14.63 6.81 -25.94
CA GLY A 234 -15.60 6.96 -27.02
C GLY A 234 -16.74 7.93 -26.70
N VAL A 235 -17.03 8.16 -25.40
CA VAL A 235 -18.11 9.05 -24.96
C VAL A 235 -17.59 10.10 -23.98
N ARG A 236 -17.32 11.30 -24.50
CA ARG A 236 -16.82 12.44 -23.70
C ARG A 236 -17.70 12.70 -22.48
N GLY A 237 -17.09 12.66 -21.29
CA GLY A 237 -17.76 12.96 -20.02
C GLY A 237 -18.61 11.82 -19.47
N ALA A 238 -18.54 10.62 -20.04
CA ALA A 238 -19.12 9.42 -19.46
C ALA A 238 -18.08 8.63 -18.66
N TYR A 239 -18.54 7.93 -17.63
CA TYR A 239 -17.71 7.17 -16.70
C TYR A 239 -18.28 5.76 -16.51
N ARG A 240 -17.40 4.78 -16.39
CA ARG A 240 -17.72 3.40 -16.00
C ARG A 240 -16.99 3.04 -14.71
N LEU A 241 -17.51 2.07 -13.98
CA LEU A 241 -16.89 1.60 -12.74
C LEU A 241 -15.63 0.77 -13.06
N THR A 242 -14.58 0.87 -12.24
CA THR A 242 -13.41 -0.02 -12.35
C THR A 242 -13.55 -1.23 -11.44
N GLU A 243 -12.62 -2.18 -11.51
CA GLU A 243 -12.52 -3.29 -10.55
C GLU A 243 -12.35 -2.78 -9.12
N ALA A 244 -11.55 -1.73 -8.91
CA ALA A 244 -11.41 -1.09 -7.60
C ALA A 244 -12.73 -0.45 -7.12
N GLY A 245 -13.46 0.21 -8.02
CA GLY A 245 -14.77 0.79 -7.69
C GLY A 245 -15.85 -0.25 -7.40
N LEU A 246 -15.76 -1.46 -7.94
CA LEU A 246 -16.69 -2.55 -7.62
C LEU A 246 -16.68 -2.91 -6.14
N LEU A 247 -15.52 -2.84 -5.47
CA LEU A 247 -15.39 -3.14 -4.04
C LEU A 247 -16.16 -2.17 -3.13
N LEU A 248 -16.63 -1.04 -3.66
CA LEU A 248 -17.49 -0.09 -2.93
C LEU A 248 -18.99 -0.41 -3.05
N ARG A 249 -19.38 -1.44 -3.83
CA ARG A 249 -20.76 -1.93 -3.84
C ARG A 249 -21.04 -2.76 -2.60
N GLU A 250 -22.28 -2.73 -2.14
CA GLU A 250 -22.71 -3.54 -0.98
C GLU A 250 -22.86 -5.04 -1.30
N ASP A 251 -23.21 -5.38 -2.54
CA ASP A 251 -23.62 -6.72 -2.97
C ASP A 251 -22.47 -7.61 -3.49
N VAL A 252 -21.22 -7.17 -3.32
CA VAL A 252 -20.03 -7.92 -3.77
C VAL A 252 -19.30 -8.57 -2.60
N GLU A 253 -18.79 -9.77 -2.86
CA GLU A 253 -17.86 -10.43 -1.94
C GLU A 253 -16.60 -9.58 -1.77
N GLY A 254 -16.11 -9.46 -0.54
CA GLY A 254 -14.96 -8.61 -0.22
C GLY A 254 -15.26 -7.10 -0.25
N SER A 255 -16.52 -6.68 -0.22
CA SER A 255 -16.91 -5.28 -0.16
C SER A 255 -16.19 -4.51 0.96
N VAL A 256 -15.63 -3.37 0.61
CA VAL A 256 -15.04 -2.39 1.55
C VAL A 256 -15.95 -1.17 1.74
N ARG A 257 -17.20 -1.23 1.29
CA ARG A 257 -18.17 -0.13 1.42
C ARG A 257 -18.34 0.30 2.89
N ALA A 258 -18.55 -0.67 3.78
CA ALA A 258 -18.70 -0.41 5.20
C ALA A 258 -17.46 0.26 5.80
N LEU A 259 -16.26 -0.18 5.37
CA LEU A 259 -15.00 0.44 5.78
C LEU A 259 -14.88 1.88 5.30
N ALA A 260 -15.21 2.17 4.04
CA ALA A 260 -15.21 3.52 3.49
C ALA A 260 -16.14 4.47 4.28
N LEU A 261 -17.33 3.99 4.67
CA LEU A 261 -18.28 4.77 5.47
C LEU A 261 -17.78 5.00 6.91
N MET A 262 -17.12 4.02 7.53
CA MET A 262 -16.53 4.21 8.86
C MET A 262 -15.35 5.20 8.81
N TYR A 263 -14.50 5.08 7.79
CA TYR A 263 -13.28 5.88 7.63
C TYR A 263 -13.55 7.31 7.18
N GLY A 264 -14.66 7.55 6.45
CA GLY A 264 -15.14 8.90 6.13
C GLY A 264 -16.13 9.47 7.15
N GLY A 265 -16.60 8.66 8.09
CA GLY A 265 -17.55 9.05 9.13
C GLY A 265 -16.89 9.14 10.51
N PRO A 266 -17.29 8.31 11.50
CA PRO A 266 -16.84 8.48 12.88
C PRO A 266 -15.33 8.52 13.08
N PHE A 267 -14.57 7.69 12.36
CA PHE A 267 -13.11 7.70 12.47
C PHE A 267 -12.48 8.95 11.85
N TYR A 268 -13.08 9.51 10.79
CA TYR A 268 -12.62 10.79 10.24
C TYR A 268 -12.78 11.93 11.24
N GLU A 269 -13.93 11.99 11.90
CA GLU A 269 -14.22 13.01 12.92
C GLU A 269 -13.30 12.89 14.13
N SER A 270 -13.03 11.67 14.58
CA SER A 270 -12.06 11.35 15.63
C SER A 270 -10.65 11.83 15.27
N PHE A 271 -10.18 11.57 14.05
CA PHE A 271 -8.88 12.08 13.58
C PHE A 271 -8.82 13.61 13.50
N GLY A 272 -9.97 14.29 13.33
CA GLY A 272 -10.07 15.75 13.50
C GLY A 272 -9.70 16.23 14.90
N ARG A 273 -9.67 15.33 15.89
CA ARG A 273 -9.23 15.57 17.28
C ARG A 273 -7.85 15.04 17.60
N LEU A 274 -7.06 14.59 16.62
CA LEU A 274 -5.73 14.02 16.86
C LEU A 274 -4.80 14.93 17.69
N ALA A 275 -4.89 16.26 17.50
CA ALA A 275 -4.12 17.22 18.29
C ALA A 275 -4.48 17.25 19.78
N HIS A 276 -5.71 16.88 20.16
CA HIS A 276 -6.09 16.66 21.55
C HIS A 276 -5.36 15.42 22.07
N THR A 277 -5.49 14.28 21.38
CA THR A 277 -4.83 13.01 21.76
C THR A 277 -3.33 13.15 21.95
N VAL A 278 -2.64 13.83 21.04
CA VAL A 278 -1.19 14.05 21.16
C VAL A 278 -0.82 14.88 22.39
N ARG A 279 -1.70 15.79 22.84
CA ARG A 279 -1.43 16.66 24.00
C ARG A 279 -1.79 16.00 25.33
N THR A 280 -2.86 15.22 25.38
CA THR A 280 -3.44 14.70 26.63
C THR A 280 -3.14 13.22 26.84
N GLY A 281 -2.92 12.47 25.77
CA GLY A 281 -2.91 11.00 25.78
C GLY A 281 -4.30 10.38 25.76
N GLU A 282 -5.37 11.19 25.76
CA GLU A 282 -6.76 10.72 25.76
C GLU A 282 -7.28 10.50 24.32
N PRO A 283 -8.15 9.50 24.07
CA PRO A 283 -8.64 9.20 22.72
C PRO A 283 -9.42 10.37 22.11
N GLY A 284 -9.10 10.71 20.85
CA GLY A 284 -9.79 11.76 20.10
C GLY A 284 -11.25 11.42 19.81
N PHE A 285 -11.56 10.12 19.73
CA PHE A 285 -12.93 9.63 19.62
C PHE A 285 -13.76 10.01 20.86
N GLU A 286 -13.22 9.81 22.05
CA GLU A 286 -13.89 10.15 23.31
C GLU A 286 -14.07 11.67 23.46
N ASP A 287 -13.07 12.47 23.10
CA ASP A 287 -13.22 13.95 23.07
C ASP A 287 -14.30 14.41 22.08
N ARG A 288 -14.46 13.70 20.96
CA ARG A 288 -15.47 14.02 19.94
C ARG A 288 -16.88 13.60 20.34
N TYR A 289 -17.05 12.39 20.89
CA TYR A 289 -18.37 11.76 21.10
C TYR A 289 -18.79 11.70 22.57
N GLY A 290 -17.89 11.97 23.52
CA GLY A 290 -18.14 11.96 24.96
C GLY A 290 -18.16 10.57 25.60
N GLU A 291 -17.85 9.51 24.83
CA GLU A 291 -17.86 8.12 25.26
C GLU A 291 -16.90 7.29 24.37
N ASN A 292 -16.53 6.09 24.82
CA ASN A 292 -15.67 5.20 24.03
C ASN A 292 -16.39 4.67 22.78
N HIS A 293 -15.62 4.29 21.77
CA HIS A 293 -16.17 3.92 20.47
C HIS A 293 -17.05 2.66 20.51
N PHE A 294 -16.75 1.68 21.37
CA PHE A 294 -17.58 0.47 21.50
C PHE A 294 -18.97 0.81 22.02
N ASP A 295 -19.04 1.61 23.08
CA ASP A 295 -20.32 2.05 23.65
C ASP A 295 -21.08 2.93 22.65
N HIS A 296 -20.39 3.83 21.96
CA HIS A 296 -20.98 4.68 20.92
C HIS A 296 -21.65 3.85 19.82
N PHE A 297 -20.94 2.87 19.27
CA PHE A 297 -21.47 2.01 18.21
C PHE A 297 -22.62 1.13 18.71
N ALA A 298 -22.54 0.60 19.93
CA ALA A 298 -23.57 -0.27 20.50
C ALA A 298 -24.93 0.43 20.70
N ARG A 299 -24.98 1.78 20.73
CA ARG A 299 -26.23 2.56 20.86
C ARG A 299 -27.05 2.62 19.57
N ASP A 300 -26.42 2.42 18.43
CA ASP A 300 -27.06 2.44 17.12
C ASP A 300 -26.84 1.09 16.41
N PRO A 301 -27.87 0.23 16.34
CA PRO A 301 -27.77 -1.07 15.67
C PRO A 301 -27.28 -1.00 14.22
N GLU A 302 -27.58 0.08 13.49
CA GLU A 302 -27.11 0.23 12.11
C GLU A 302 -25.60 0.53 12.08
N LEU A 303 -25.13 1.39 12.98
CA LEU A 303 -23.72 1.72 13.12
C LEU A 303 -22.90 0.54 13.64
N ALA A 304 -23.40 -0.20 14.64
CA ALA A 304 -22.81 -1.44 15.11
C ALA A 304 -22.67 -2.45 13.95
N ALA A 305 -23.75 -2.71 13.21
CA ALA A 305 -23.71 -3.63 12.09
C ALA A 305 -22.76 -3.15 10.97
N ARG A 306 -22.64 -1.84 10.78
CA ARG A 306 -21.68 -1.24 9.83
C ARG A 306 -20.23 -1.44 10.29
N PHE A 307 -19.94 -1.24 11.57
CA PHE A 307 -18.64 -1.53 12.16
C PHE A 307 -18.28 -3.01 12.00
N ASP A 308 -19.19 -3.92 12.34
CA ASP A 308 -18.99 -5.37 12.18
C ASP A 308 -18.68 -5.75 10.72
N ARG A 309 -19.41 -5.18 9.76
CA ARG A 309 -19.13 -5.37 8.32
C ARG A 309 -17.77 -4.79 7.93
N SER A 310 -17.39 -3.62 8.45
CA SER A 310 -16.08 -3.02 8.17
C SER A 310 -14.92 -3.90 8.64
N MET A 311 -15.10 -4.60 9.77
CA MET A 311 -14.11 -5.53 10.28
C MET A 311 -13.91 -6.78 9.40
N THR A 312 -14.92 -7.13 8.59
CA THR A 312 -14.84 -8.24 7.62
C THR A 312 -13.87 -7.93 6.47
N ALA A 313 -13.60 -6.66 6.15
CA ALA A 313 -12.61 -6.30 5.14
C ALA A 313 -11.17 -6.74 5.51
N SER A 314 -10.90 -6.95 6.81
CA SER A 314 -9.62 -7.47 7.29
C SER A 314 -9.58 -8.99 7.36
N ALA A 315 -10.64 -9.71 6.98
CA ALA A 315 -10.71 -11.16 7.13
C ALA A 315 -9.61 -11.95 6.38
N PRO A 316 -9.08 -11.51 5.22
CA PRO A 316 -7.93 -12.15 4.58
C PRO A 316 -6.68 -12.25 5.47
N MET A 317 -6.56 -11.40 6.51
CA MET A 317 -5.53 -11.49 7.54
C MET A 317 -5.44 -12.89 8.16
N PHE A 318 -6.56 -13.59 8.25
CA PHE A 318 -6.67 -14.88 8.92
C PHE A 318 -6.46 -16.08 7.99
N ASP A 319 -6.32 -15.88 6.68
CA ASP A 319 -6.24 -16.97 5.70
C ASP A 319 -5.16 -18.03 6.02
N PRO A 320 -3.95 -17.68 6.52
CA PRO A 320 -2.93 -18.68 6.84
C PRO A 320 -3.11 -19.37 8.20
N LEU A 321 -3.95 -18.85 9.10
CA LEU A 321 -4.05 -19.35 10.48
C LEU A 321 -4.49 -20.81 10.58
N PRO A 322 -5.44 -21.31 9.76
CA PRO A 322 -5.78 -22.74 9.76
C PRO A 322 -4.57 -23.65 9.53
N GLU A 323 -3.58 -23.23 8.74
CA GLU A 323 -2.38 -24.02 8.44
C GLU A 323 -1.25 -23.81 9.46
N HIS A 324 -1.46 -22.98 10.49
CA HIS A 324 -0.46 -22.75 11.52
C HIS A 324 -0.12 -24.08 12.24
N PRO A 325 1.17 -24.38 12.52
CA PRO A 325 1.58 -25.67 13.09
C PRO A 325 0.86 -26.05 14.39
N VAL A 326 0.57 -25.07 15.26
CA VAL A 326 -0.20 -25.28 16.50
C VAL A 326 -1.63 -25.73 16.19
N VAL A 327 -2.28 -25.10 15.20
CA VAL A 327 -3.67 -25.40 14.83
C VAL A 327 -3.75 -26.78 14.18
N THR A 328 -2.85 -27.07 13.24
CA THR A 328 -2.84 -28.37 12.54
C THR A 328 -2.48 -29.52 13.49
N ALA A 329 -1.54 -29.32 14.42
CA ALA A 329 -1.23 -30.30 15.46
C ALA A 329 -2.44 -30.55 16.39
N ALA A 330 -3.14 -29.49 16.80
CA ALA A 330 -4.35 -29.59 17.60
C ALA A 330 -5.46 -30.34 16.86
N ALA A 331 -5.64 -30.09 15.57
CA ALA A 331 -6.63 -30.77 14.73
C ALA A 331 -6.30 -32.26 14.51
N ALA A 332 -5.01 -32.61 14.39
CA ALA A 332 -4.55 -33.98 14.17
C ALA A 332 -4.52 -34.84 15.44
N ALA A 333 -4.60 -34.25 16.62
CA ALA A 333 -4.54 -34.99 17.87
C ALA A 333 -5.78 -35.90 18.07
N PRO A 334 -5.63 -37.09 18.67
CA PRO A 334 -6.74 -38.01 18.88
C PRO A 334 -7.90 -37.37 19.66
N GLY A 335 -9.11 -37.49 19.13
CA GLY A 335 -10.33 -36.92 19.73
C GLY A 335 -10.60 -35.46 19.37
N GLY A 336 -9.68 -34.80 18.66
CA GLY A 336 -9.77 -33.37 18.38
C GLY A 336 -9.51 -32.51 19.61
N ARG A 337 -9.12 -31.27 19.40
CA ARG A 337 -8.72 -30.33 20.47
C ARG A 337 -9.60 -29.09 20.46
N THR A 338 -9.58 -28.37 21.57
CA THR A 338 -10.41 -27.19 21.78
C THR A 338 -9.62 -25.91 21.56
N VAL A 339 -10.11 -25.06 20.64
CA VAL A 339 -9.61 -23.70 20.45
C VAL A 339 -10.49 -22.73 21.24
N VAL A 340 -9.87 -21.91 22.08
CA VAL A 340 -10.53 -20.86 22.87
C VAL A 340 -10.21 -19.51 22.23
N ASP A 341 -11.20 -18.88 21.63
CA ASP A 341 -11.11 -17.54 21.04
C ASP A 341 -11.56 -16.50 22.10
N ILE A 342 -10.60 -15.74 22.64
CA ILE A 342 -10.80 -14.80 23.74
C ILE A 342 -11.08 -13.42 23.16
N ALA A 343 -12.25 -12.86 23.48
CA ALA A 343 -12.75 -11.62 22.86
C ALA A 343 -12.76 -11.72 21.32
N GLY A 344 -13.18 -12.88 20.79
CA GLY A 344 -13.15 -13.20 19.36
C GLY A 344 -14.19 -12.46 18.49
N GLY A 345 -14.90 -11.48 19.05
CA GLY A 345 -15.96 -10.74 18.36
C GLY A 345 -17.06 -11.66 17.83
N THR A 346 -17.42 -11.47 16.56
CA THR A 346 -18.43 -12.31 15.90
C THR A 346 -17.92 -13.72 15.52
N GLY A 347 -16.73 -14.12 15.96
CA GLY A 347 -16.18 -15.47 15.75
C GLY A 347 -15.63 -15.73 14.35
N GLU A 348 -15.18 -14.70 13.62
CA GLU A 348 -14.66 -14.86 12.25
C GLU A 348 -13.43 -15.78 12.18
N LEU A 349 -12.44 -15.55 13.05
CA LEU A 349 -11.24 -16.38 13.09
C LEU A 349 -11.58 -17.80 13.52
N LEU A 350 -12.33 -17.96 14.62
CA LEU A 350 -12.78 -19.27 15.08
C LEU A 350 -13.56 -20.04 13.99
N GLY A 351 -14.46 -19.39 13.27
CA GLY A 351 -15.22 -19.98 12.17
C GLY A 351 -14.33 -20.54 11.06
N ARG A 352 -13.27 -19.82 10.69
CA ARG A 352 -12.28 -20.27 9.71
C ARG A 352 -11.51 -21.50 10.18
N LEU A 353 -11.04 -21.49 11.43
CA LEU A 353 -10.32 -22.62 12.03
C LEU A 353 -11.20 -23.88 12.05
N LEU A 354 -12.46 -23.74 12.46
CA LEU A 354 -13.41 -24.86 12.54
C LEU A 354 -13.85 -25.36 11.16
N THR A 355 -13.96 -24.48 10.18
CA THR A 355 -14.28 -24.86 8.79
C THR A 355 -13.16 -25.70 8.19
N ALA A 356 -11.91 -25.28 8.35
CA ALA A 356 -10.74 -25.99 7.83
C ALA A 356 -10.48 -27.32 8.54
N HIS A 357 -10.78 -27.40 9.84
CA HIS A 357 -10.48 -28.57 10.68
C HIS A 357 -11.73 -29.12 11.36
N PRO A 358 -12.41 -30.12 10.77
CA PRO A 358 -13.66 -30.68 11.30
C PRO A 358 -13.52 -31.33 12.69
N ALA A 359 -12.32 -31.77 13.07
CA ALA A 359 -12.04 -32.38 14.38
C ALA A 359 -11.93 -31.34 15.51
N LEU A 360 -11.67 -30.06 15.20
CA LEU A 360 -11.56 -29.04 16.24
C LEU A 360 -12.93 -28.70 16.84
N ARG A 361 -12.93 -28.39 18.14
CA ARG A 361 -14.05 -27.77 18.86
C ARG A 361 -13.67 -26.34 19.23
N GLY A 362 -14.66 -25.47 19.32
CA GLY A 362 -14.46 -24.07 19.66
C GLY A 362 -15.03 -23.69 21.02
N VAL A 363 -14.42 -22.72 21.68
CA VAL A 363 -15.05 -21.91 22.72
C VAL A 363 -14.87 -20.45 22.33
N LEU A 364 -15.96 -19.70 22.23
CA LEU A 364 -15.93 -18.26 22.01
C LEU A 364 -16.28 -17.56 23.33
N LEU A 365 -15.32 -16.83 23.91
CA LEU A 365 -15.51 -15.99 25.08
C LEU A 365 -15.72 -14.54 24.63
N GLU A 366 -16.89 -13.97 24.89
CA GLU A 366 -17.23 -12.60 24.52
C GLU A 366 -18.31 -12.01 25.45
N ARG A 367 -18.51 -10.70 25.35
CA ARG A 367 -19.59 -9.97 26.01
C ARG A 367 -20.95 -10.44 25.49
N ALA A 368 -21.94 -10.43 26.37
CA ALA A 368 -23.28 -10.98 26.11
C ALA A 368 -23.93 -10.45 24.82
N HIS A 369 -23.77 -9.16 24.54
CA HIS A 369 -24.41 -8.51 23.38
C HIS A 369 -23.79 -8.92 22.03
N VAL A 370 -22.55 -9.43 22.01
CA VAL A 370 -21.86 -9.86 20.78
C VAL A 370 -22.21 -11.31 20.41
N LEU A 371 -22.45 -12.16 21.41
CA LEU A 371 -22.64 -13.61 21.21
C LEU A 371 -23.84 -13.98 20.33
N ALA A 372 -24.87 -13.12 20.25
CA ALA A 372 -26.00 -13.34 19.34
C ALA A 372 -25.54 -13.29 17.87
N ALA A 373 -24.86 -12.21 17.48
CA ALA A 373 -24.31 -12.06 16.14
C ALA A 373 -23.25 -13.14 15.82
N ALA A 374 -22.47 -13.56 16.81
CA ALA A 374 -21.50 -14.65 16.64
C ALA A 374 -22.15 -16.00 16.32
N ARG A 375 -23.27 -16.34 16.97
CA ARG A 375 -24.04 -17.56 16.67
C ARG A 375 -24.57 -17.56 15.26
N ASP A 376 -25.17 -16.44 14.84
CA ASP A 376 -25.70 -16.29 13.49
C ASP A 376 -24.60 -16.42 12.43
N ARG A 377 -23.43 -15.81 12.66
CA ARG A 377 -22.28 -15.92 11.75
C ARG A 377 -21.74 -17.34 11.65
N LEU A 378 -21.58 -18.04 12.77
CA LEU A 378 -21.03 -19.39 12.80
C LEU A 378 -22.00 -20.43 12.21
N GLY A 379 -23.31 -20.16 12.22
CA GLY A 379 -24.33 -21.01 11.60
C GLY A 379 -24.21 -22.47 12.05
N ALA A 380 -24.04 -23.39 11.09
CA ALA A 380 -23.91 -24.83 11.39
C ALA A 380 -22.65 -25.19 12.23
N LEU A 381 -21.64 -24.31 12.28
CA LEU A 381 -20.47 -24.53 13.13
C LEU A 381 -20.78 -24.27 14.62
N ALA A 382 -21.87 -23.58 14.93
CA ALA A 382 -22.25 -23.27 16.31
C ALA A 382 -22.41 -24.53 17.18
N ASP A 383 -22.83 -25.67 16.60
CA ASP A 383 -22.94 -26.96 17.31
C ASP A 383 -21.58 -27.51 17.81
N ARG A 384 -20.48 -27.02 17.24
CA ARG A 384 -19.11 -27.34 17.63
C ARG A 384 -18.50 -26.28 18.54
N CYS A 385 -19.25 -25.21 18.86
CA CYS A 385 -18.79 -24.09 19.67
C CYS A 385 -19.54 -24.00 21.01
N ALA A 386 -18.80 -23.89 22.10
CA ALA A 386 -19.36 -23.37 23.34
C ALA A 386 -19.28 -21.83 23.33
N PHE A 387 -20.40 -21.15 23.58
CA PHE A 387 -20.43 -19.69 23.72
C PHE A 387 -20.42 -19.33 25.20
N ARG A 388 -19.40 -18.61 25.65
CA ARG A 388 -19.27 -18.17 27.04
C ARG A 388 -19.37 -16.66 27.13
N THR A 389 -20.25 -16.21 28.01
CA THR A 389 -20.33 -14.80 28.40
C THR A 389 -19.33 -14.55 29.51
N GLY A 390 -18.48 -13.54 29.35
CA GLY A 390 -17.52 -13.14 30.38
C GLY A 390 -16.56 -12.05 29.90
N ASP A 391 -15.60 -11.72 30.76
CA ASP A 391 -14.47 -10.84 30.48
C ASP A 391 -13.15 -11.64 30.54
N PHE A 392 -12.00 -10.97 30.41
CA PHE A 392 -10.68 -11.59 30.44
C PHE A 392 -10.38 -12.39 31.71
N ALA A 393 -11.10 -12.18 32.81
CA ALA A 393 -10.96 -12.98 34.04
C ALA A 393 -11.66 -14.35 33.95
N ASP A 394 -12.55 -14.55 32.98
CA ASP A 394 -13.40 -15.74 32.83
C ASP A 394 -12.87 -16.71 31.76
N VAL A 395 -11.58 -16.59 31.41
CA VAL A 395 -10.93 -17.46 30.41
C VAL A 395 -11.07 -18.93 30.84
N PRO A 396 -11.70 -19.79 30.00
CA PRO A 396 -11.86 -21.21 30.30
C PRO A 396 -10.51 -21.92 30.46
N SER A 397 -10.42 -22.88 31.37
CA SER A 397 -9.16 -23.63 31.61
C SER A 397 -9.04 -24.94 30.84
N ASP A 398 -10.03 -25.27 30.01
CA ASP A 398 -10.19 -26.55 29.29
C ASP A 398 -9.82 -26.46 27.80
N GLY A 399 -9.14 -25.39 27.38
CA GLY A 399 -8.61 -25.21 26.03
C GLY A 399 -7.22 -25.79 25.82
N ASP A 400 -6.92 -26.15 24.57
CA ASP A 400 -5.59 -26.59 24.12
C ASP A 400 -4.86 -25.50 23.33
N VAL A 401 -5.60 -24.68 22.58
CA VAL A 401 -5.07 -23.51 21.85
C VAL A 401 -5.91 -22.30 22.22
N TYR A 402 -5.26 -21.25 22.72
CA TYR A 402 -5.89 -19.99 23.07
C TYR A 402 -5.54 -18.96 22.01
N VAL A 403 -6.48 -18.08 21.68
CA VAL A 403 -6.31 -17.07 20.65
C VAL A 403 -6.73 -15.71 21.19
N LEU A 404 -5.87 -14.71 21.00
CA LEU A 404 -6.15 -13.29 21.18
C LEU A 404 -5.90 -12.61 19.83
N SER A 405 -6.96 -12.16 19.15
CA SER A 405 -6.86 -11.60 17.80
C SER A 405 -7.37 -10.18 17.78
N ARG A 406 -6.47 -9.20 17.55
CA ARG A 406 -6.78 -7.76 17.59
C ARG A 406 -7.46 -7.37 18.90
N VAL A 407 -6.79 -7.72 20.00
CA VAL A 407 -7.30 -7.50 21.37
C VAL A 407 -6.30 -6.67 22.14
N LEU A 408 -5.03 -7.09 22.17
CA LEU A 408 -4.02 -6.44 23.00
C LEU A 408 -3.66 -5.05 22.47
N HIS A 409 -3.83 -4.81 21.17
CA HIS A 409 -3.60 -3.49 20.59
C HIS A 409 -4.62 -2.42 21.04
N ASP A 410 -5.76 -2.79 21.60
CA ASP A 410 -6.77 -1.86 22.12
C ASP A 410 -6.40 -1.29 23.49
N TRP A 411 -5.42 -1.89 24.18
CA TRP A 411 -5.13 -1.63 25.58
C TRP A 411 -3.72 -1.10 25.80
N ASP A 412 -3.53 -0.42 26.93
CA ASP A 412 -2.20 -0.08 27.43
C ASP A 412 -1.43 -1.31 27.95
N ASP A 413 -0.17 -1.11 28.31
CA ASP A 413 0.70 -2.20 28.76
C ASP A 413 0.29 -2.80 30.11
N GLU A 414 -0.33 -2.02 31.01
CA GLU A 414 -0.78 -2.52 32.31
C GLU A 414 -1.98 -3.46 32.16
N ARG A 415 -2.93 -3.07 31.34
CA ARG A 415 -4.10 -3.87 31.03
C ARG A 415 -3.73 -5.08 30.18
N CYS A 416 -2.80 -4.96 29.21
CA CYS A 416 -2.24 -6.10 28.49
C CYS A 416 -1.63 -7.14 29.43
N ARG A 417 -0.81 -6.73 30.41
CA ARG A 417 -0.26 -7.66 31.42
C ARG A 417 -1.36 -8.35 32.21
N THR A 418 -2.42 -7.62 32.57
CA THR A 418 -3.56 -8.17 33.30
C THR A 418 -4.27 -9.26 32.48
N ILE A 419 -4.58 -8.97 31.21
CA ILE A 419 -5.20 -9.92 30.28
C ILE A 419 -4.33 -11.18 30.12
N LEU A 420 -3.03 -11.00 29.85
CA LEU A 420 -2.09 -12.09 29.65
C LEU A 420 -1.93 -12.96 30.91
N ARG A 421 -1.96 -12.37 32.12
CA ARG A 421 -1.92 -13.13 33.38
C ARG A 421 -3.17 -14.00 33.57
N HIS A 422 -4.35 -13.49 33.22
CA HIS A 422 -5.56 -14.32 33.26
C HIS A 422 -5.48 -15.48 32.27
N CYS A 423 -4.98 -15.24 31.06
CA CYS A 423 -4.72 -16.30 30.09
C CYS A 423 -3.74 -17.33 30.66
N ALA A 424 -2.59 -16.89 31.16
CA ALA A 424 -1.57 -17.78 31.72
C ALA A 424 -2.07 -18.62 32.92
N ALA A 425 -2.96 -18.05 33.75
CA ALA A 425 -3.56 -18.74 34.88
C ALA A 425 -4.58 -19.82 34.45
N ALA A 426 -5.33 -19.57 33.38
CA ALA A 426 -6.31 -20.52 32.85
C ALA A 426 -5.67 -21.62 31.99
N MET A 427 -4.61 -21.29 31.25
CA MET A 427 -3.94 -22.19 30.30
C MET A 427 -3.35 -23.44 31.00
N PRO A 428 -3.73 -24.65 30.52
CA PRO A 428 -3.00 -25.87 30.84
C PRO A 428 -1.52 -25.78 30.47
N PRO A 429 -0.62 -26.55 31.12
CA PRO A 429 0.83 -26.47 30.88
C PRO A 429 1.24 -26.68 29.41
N GLU A 430 0.54 -27.56 28.69
CA GLU A 430 0.83 -27.90 27.29
C GLU A 430 0.07 -27.02 26.28
N ALA A 431 -0.72 -26.06 26.76
CA ALA A 431 -1.52 -25.23 25.88
C ALA A 431 -0.67 -24.16 25.17
N ASP A 432 -1.07 -23.86 23.94
CA ASP A 432 -0.46 -22.83 23.12
C ASP A 432 -1.31 -21.55 23.12
N LEU A 433 -0.67 -20.39 23.13
CA LEU A 433 -1.32 -19.09 22.92
C LEU A 433 -0.88 -18.50 21.57
N LEU A 434 -1.85 -18.16 20.73
CA LEU A 434 -1.65 -17.44 19.49
C LEU A 434 -2.17 -16.01 19.64
N ILE A 435 -1.31 -15.03 19.40
CA ILE A 435 -1.67 -13.61 19.38
C ILE A 435 -1.61 -13.13 17.93
N VAL A 436 -2.71 -12.61 17.41
CA VAL A 436 -2.79 -12.11 16.02
C VAL A 436 -2.92 -10.60 16.05
N GLU A 437 -1.83 -9.91 15.70
CA GLU A 437 -1.70 -8.45 15.84
C GLU A 437 -0.81 -7.88 14.72
N ARG A 438 -0.74 -6.56 14.59
CA ARG A 438 0.26 -5.90 13.74
C ARG A 438 1.52 -5.64 14.56
N LEU A 439 2.68 -5.78 13.93
CA LEU A 439 3.96 -5.51 14.58
C LEU A 439 4.55 -4.21 14.05
N LEU A 440 4.90 -3.31 14.96
CA LEU A 440 5.63 -2.11 14.59
C LEU A 440 6.99 -2.48 13.99
N PRO A 441 7.39 -1.88 12.86
CA PRO A 441 8.72 -2.06 12.31
C PRO A 441 9.78 -1.52 13.28
N VAL A 442 10.93 -2.18 13.31
CA VAL A 442 12.07 -1.72 14.14
C VAL A 442 12.85 -0.61 13.42
N ASP A 443 12.72 -0.53 12.10
CA ASP A 443 13.23 0.54 11.25
C ASP A 443 12.13 1.55 10.91
N SER A 444 12.51 2.75 10.45
CA SER A 444 11.55 3.77 10.00
C SER A 444 10.95 3.47 8.62
N ALA A 445 10.85 2.19 8.25
CA ALA A 445 10.25 1.77 7.00
C ALA A 445 8.75 2.09 6.99
N PRO A 446 8.17 2.48 5.84
CA PRO A 446 6.73 2.59 5.71
C PRO A 446 6.06 1.26 6.07
N SER A 447 5.10 1.31 6.99
CA SER A 447 4.32 0.14 7.42
C SER A 447 2.90 0.53 7.75
N LEU A 448 1.95 -0.35 7.41
CA LEU A 448 0.57 -0.27 7.85
C LEU A 448 0.45 -0.31 9.38
N ALA A 449 1.36 -0.99 10.08
CA ALA A 449 1.39 -1.00 11.55
C ALA A 449 1.57 0.40 12.12
N THR A 450 2.44 1.23 11.54
CA THR A 450 2.64 2.63 11.97
C THR A 450 1.39 3.48 11.77
N ALA A 451 0.67 3.28 10.65
CA ALA A 451 -0.59 3.97 10.41
C ALA A 451 -1.69 3.50 11.39
N TRP A 452 -1.70 2.20 11.73
CA TRP A 452 -2.66 1.62 12.65
C TRP A 452 -2.38 2.02 14.09
N ASP A 453 -1.11 2.18 14.48
CA ASP A 453 -0.73 2.69 15.79
C ASP A 453 -1.34 4.08 16.05
N LEU A 454 -1.25 4.97 15.06
CA LEU A 454 -1.90 6.28 15.12
C LEU A 454 -3.42 6.17 15.22
N HIS A 455 -4.02 5.20 14.50
CA HIS A 455 -5.45 4.93 14.54
C HIS A 455 -5.90 4.39 15.90
N MET A 456 -5.15 3.46 16.52
CA MET A 456 -5.43 2.91 17.85
C MET A 456 -5.31 4.00 18.90
N MET A 457 -4.22 4.75 18.89
CA MET A 457 -4.01 5.87 19.82
C MET A 457 -5.17 6.88 19.76
N CYS A 458 -5.67 7.20 18.56
CA CYS A 458 -6.74 8.18 18.39
C CYS A 458 -8.14 7.65 18.74
N ASN A 459 -8.43 6.36 18.51
CA ASN A 459 -9.78 5.83 18.66
C ASN A 459 -10.02 4.99 19.91
N THR A 460 -9.00 4.35 20.45
CA THR A 460 -9.10 3.41 21.57
C THR A 460 -8.21 3.79 22.74
N GLY A 461 -7.16 4.59 22.51
CA GLY A 461 -6.08 4.82 23.48
C GLY A 461 -5.05 3.67 23.52
N GLY A 462 -5.27 2.65 22.69
CA GLY A 462 -4.39 1.52 22.47
C GLY A 462 -3.16 1.88 21.64
N ARG A 463 -2.38 0.86 21.28
CA ARG A 463 -1.14 0.98 20.51
C ARG A 463 -0.73 -0.33 19.87
N GLU A 464 -0.09 -0.23 18.71
CA GLU A 464 0.65 -1.34 18.12
C GLU A 464 2.01 -1.47 18.83
N ARG A 465 2.62 -2.65 18.75
CA ARG A 465 3.85 -2.95 19.49
C ARG A 465 4.85 -3.71 18.64
N THR A 466 6.13 -3.61 18.98
CA THR A 466 7.17 -4.45 18.35
C THR A 466 7.10 -5.88 18.90
N ALA A 467 7.68 -6.84 18.17
CA ALA A 467 7.82 -8.22 18.68
C ALA A 467 8.52 -8.29 20.05
N ALA A 468 9.54 -7.46 20.26
CA ALA A 468 10.28 -7.38 21.51
C ALA A 468 9.42 -6.84 22.67
N ALA A 469 8.56 -5.85 22.40
CA ALA A 469 7.62 -5.34 23.40
C ALA A 469 6.58 -6.41 23.79
N TYR A 470 6.02 -7.14 22.83
CA TYR A 470 5.16 -8.29 23.12
C TYR A 470 5.88 -9.38 23.92
N ALA A 471 7.13 -9.70 23.59
CA ALA A 471 7.94 -10.67 24.35
C ALA A 471 8.10 -10.25 25.82
N GLY A 472 8.32 -8.95 26.08
CA GLY A 472 8.36 -8.40 27.44
C GLY A 472 7.03 -8.54 28.19
N LEU A 473 5.92 -8.19 27.54
CA LEU A 473 4.57 -8.33 28.13
C LEU A 473 4.22 -9.78 28.45
N LEU A 474 4.59 -10.71 27.57
CA LEU A 474 4.44 -12.15 27.77
C LEU A 474 5.27 -12.62 28.98
N ALA A 475 6.54 -12.24 29.05
CA ALA A 475 7.43 -12.61 30.15
C ALA A 475 6.91 -12.10 31.51
N ASP A 476 6.41 -10.86 31.58
CA ASP A 476 5.78 -10.27 32.77
C ASP A 476 4.52 -11.02 33.25
N ALA A 477 3.94 -11.85 32.39
CA ALA A 477 2.77 -12.69 32.67
C ALA A 477 3.11 -14.17 32.88
N GLY A 478 4.40 -14.56 32.87
CA GLY A 478 4.82 -15.96 32.99
C GLY A 478 4.61 -16.76 31.70
N LEU A 479 4.62 -16.09 30.54
CA LEU A 479 4.56 -16.69 29.22
C LEU A 479 5.88 -16.47 28.47
N THR A 480 6.26 -17.39 27.61
CA THR A 480 7.45 -17.31 26.77
C THR A 480 7.04 -17.23 25.30
N LEU A 481 7.54 -16.22 24.58
CA LEU A 481 7.40 -16.12 23.13
C LEU A 481 8.27 -17.19 22.46
N VAL A 482 7.63 -18.10 21.73
CA VAL A 482 8.30 -19.18 20.96
C VAL A 482 8.77 -18.65 19.60
N GLY A 483 7.96 -17.81 18.96
CA GLY A 483 8.27 -17.21 17.67
C GLY A 483 7.10 -16.42 17.11
N HIS A 484 7.27 -15.87 15.91
CA HIS A 484 6.19 -15.22 15.17
C HIS A 484 6.39 -15.39 13.66
N SER A 485 5.31 -15.33 12.89
CA SER A 485 5.32 -15.42 11.43
C SER A 485 4.42 -14.35 10.80
N PRO A 486 4.73 -13.89 9.58
CA PRO A 486 3.92 -12.88 8.90
C PRO A 486 2.60 -13.46 8.39
N LEU A 487 1.60 -12.58 8.33
CA LEU A 487 0.26 -12.82 7.78
C LEU A 487 -0.06 -11.75 6.71
N PRO A 488 -1.10 -11.96 5.88
CA PRO A 488 -1.59 -10.93 4.98
C PRO A 488 -1.91 -9.62 5.68
N LEU A 489 -1.92 -8.53 4.90
CA LEU A 489 -2.17 -7.18 5.39
C LEU A 489 -1.17 -6.73 6.46
N GLU A 490 0.09 -7.16 6.44
CA GLU A 490 1.14 -6.81 7.43
C GLU A 490 0.80 -7.15 8.89
N ALA A 491 -0.05 -8.16 9.10
CA ALA A 491 -0.25 -8.72 10.43
C ALA A 491 0.78 -9.81 10.71
N HIS A 492 0.81 -10.27 11.95
CA HIS A 492 1.63 -11.38 12.41
C HIS A 492 0.83 -12.26 13.36
N VAL A 493 1.17 -13.55 13.38
CA VAL A 493 0.81 -14.43 14.49
C VAL A 493 2.04 -14.61 15.36
N LEU A 494 1.92 -14.29 16.64
CA LEU A 494 2.90 -14.61 17.67
C LEU A 494 2.46 -15.87 18.39
N HIS A 495 3.39 -16.80 18.58
CA HIS A 495 3.15 -18.05 19.29
C HIS A 495 3.86 -18.00 20.64
N ALA A 496 3.11 -18.17 21.72
CA ALA A 496 3.61 -18.21 23.09
C ALA A 496 3.15 -19.47 23.83
N ARG A 497 3.87 -19.80 24.91
CA ARG A 497 3.59 -20.91 25.83
C ARG A 497 3.75 -20.47 27.27
N ARG A 498 3.25 -21.25 28.21
CA ARG A 498 3.56 -21.03 29.64
C ARG A 498 5.07 -21.24 29.88
N GLY A 499 5.68 -20.30 30.59
CA GLY A 499 7.11 -20.26 30.90
C GLY A 499 7.52 -21.19 32.03
#